data_AF-A0A9E5TIR7-F1
#
_entry.id   AF-A0A9E5TIR7-F1
#
_cell.length_a   1.000
_cell.length_b   1.000
_cell.length_c   1.000
_cell.angle_alpha   90.00
_cell.angle_beta   90.00
_cell.angle_gamma   90.00
#
_symmetry.space_group_name_H-M   'P 1'
#
loop_
_entity.id
_entity.type
_entity.pdbx_description
1 polymer ?
#
loop_
_entity_poly.entity_id
_entity_poly.type
_entity_poly.pdbx_seq_one_letter_code
_entity_poly.pdbx_strand_id
1 'polypeptide(L)'
;MPKDLMDTVREIAPQRGISRFVSEALEYFIAARGRQALRERLRAGYLADAALDREMAEEWRPLEEETWTRHVPPYEVGEAGDG
;
A
#
# COMPACT_ATOMS: atom_id res chain seq x y z
N MET A 1 14.65 -7.61 -28.24
CA MET A 1 13.27 -7.13 -27.96
C MET A 1 12.37 -7.44 -29.15
N PRO A 2 11.06 -7.65 -28.93
CA PRO A 2 10.09 -7.76 -30.03
C PRO A 2 10.18 -6.54 -30.97
N LYS A 3 10.03 -6.76 -32.28
CA LYS A 3 10.18 -5.68 -33.28
C LYS A 3 9.13 -4.59 -33.08
N ASP A 4 7.88 -4.97 -32.94
CA ASP A 4 6.74 -4.07 -32.78
C ASP A 4 6.91 -3.13 -31.58
N LEU A 5 7.43 -3.64 -30.46
CA LEU A 5 7.73 -2.84 -29.28
C LEU A 5 8.85 -1.81 -29.53
N MET A 6 9.90 -2.20 -30.25
CA MET A 6 10.99 -1.29 -30.59
C MET A 6 10.57 -0.22 -31.59
N ASP A 7 9.59 -0.50 -32.44
CA ASP A 7 9.05 0.49 -33.37
C ASP A 7 8.24 1.54 -32.62
N THR A 8 7.39 1.14 -31.66
CA THR A 8 6.74 2.07 -30.73
C THR A 8 7.76 2.89 -29.92
N VAL A 9 8.84 2.27 -29.45
CA VAL A 9 9.91 3.00 -28.73
C VAL A 9 10.59 4.02 -29.63
N ARG A 10 10.82 3.71 -30.91
CA ARG A 10 11.43 4.65 -31.87
C ARG A 10 10.53 5.82 -32.24
N GLU A 11 9.21 5.65 -32.18
CA GLU A 11 8.25 6.73 -32.39
C GLU A 11 8.23 7.73 -31.22
N ILE A 12 8.40 7.23 -29.99
CA ILE A 12 8.23 8.02 -28.77
C ILE A 12 9.56 8.59 -28.27
N ALA A 13 10.65 7.83 -28.38
CA ALA A 13 11.95 8.23 -27.86
C ALA A 13 12.69 9.14 -28.86
N PRO A 14 13.41 10.17 -28.38
CA PRO A 14 14.29 10.94 -29.25
C PRO A 14 15.34 10.03 -29.90
N GLN A 15 15.78 10.34 -31.12
CA GLN A 15 16.67 9.47 -31.92
C GLN A 15 17.98 9.06 -31.21
N ARG A 16 18.49 9.87 -30.26
CA ARG A 16 19.68 9.54 -29.43
C ARG A 16 19.35 9.07 -28.00
N GLY A 17 18.06 8.97 -27.66
CA GLY A 17 17.54 8.72 -26.32
C GLY A 17 16.97 7.31 -26.10
N ILE A 18 16.92 6.46 -27.12
CA ILE A 18 16.28 5.12 -27.05
C ILE A 18 16.83 4.27 -25.89
N SER A 19 18.16 4.20 -25.74
CA SER A 19 18.78 3.41 -24.67
C SER A 19 18.36 3.92 -23.29
N ARG A 20 18.37 5.25 -23.10
CA ARG A 20 17.93 5.88 -21.85
C ARG A 20 16.45 5.63 -21.58
N PHE A 21 15.61 5.79 -22.59
CA PHE A 21 14.17 5.56 -22.50
C PHE A 21 13.86 4.12 -22.07
N VAL A 22 14.53 3.14 -22.68
CA VAL A 22 14.37 1.72 -22.32
C VAL A 22 14.84 1.47 -20.88
N SER A 23 15.97 2.02 -20.48
CA SER A 23 16.47 1.88 -19.10
C SER A 23 15.49 2.47 -18.09
N GLU A 24 15.00 3.69 -18.30
CA GLU A 24 14.02 4.34 -17.42
C GLU A 24 12.71 3.55 -17.34
N ALA A 25 12.21 3.04 -18.46
CA ALA A 25 11.01 2.22 -18.50
C ALA A 25 11.19 0.90 -17.73
N LEU A 26 12.36 0.26 -17.85
CA LEU A 26 12.68 -0.96 -17.11
C LEU A 26 12.84 -0.70 -15.61
N GLU A 27 13.54 0.36 -15.23
CA GLU A 27 13.68 0.77 -13.83
C GLU A 27 12.30 1.02 -13.19
N TYR A 28 11.44 1.77 -13.89
CA TYR A 28 10.08 2.01 -13.44
C TYR A 28 9.28 0.71 -13.29
N PHE A 29 9.34 -0.17 -14.29
CA PHE A 29 8.61 -1.44 -14.29
C PHE A 29 9.07 -2.35 -13.14
N ILE A 30 10.37 -2.50 -12.93
CA ILE A 30 10.94 -3.30 -11.84
C ILE A 30 10.49 -2.74 -10.48
N ALA A 31 10.59 -1.42 -10.28
CA ALA A 31 10.16 -0.79 -9.05
C ALA A 31 8.65 -0.97 -8.80
N ALA A 32 7.81 -0.82 -9.84
CA ALA A 32 6.38 -1.03 -9.75
C ALA A 32 6.03 -2.48 -9.40
N ARG A 33 6.69 -3.45 -10.06
CA ARG A 33 6.49 -4.88 -9.80
C ARG A 33 6.91 -5.25 -8.37
N GLY A 34 8.01 -4.69 -7.88
CA GLY A 34 8.46 -4.87 -6.49
C GLY A 34 7.43 -4.37 -5.48
N ARG A 35 6.89 -3.16 -5.67
CA ARG A 35 5.83 -2.60 -4.80
C ARG A 35 4.57 -3.45 -4.81
N GLN A 36 4.16 -3.95 -5.97
CA GLN A 36 2.99 -4.81 -6.09
C GLN A 36 3.19 -6.13 -5.34
N ALA A 37 4.32 -6.80 -5.56
CA ALA A 37 4.63 -8.06 -4.89
C ALA A 37 4.70 -7.90 -3.35
N LEU A 38 5.29 -6.80 -2.87
CA LEU A 38 5.30 -6.49 -1.44
C LEU A 38 3.88 -6.31 -0.88
N ARG A 39 3.03 -5.54 -1.57
CA ARG A 39 1.63 -5.32 -1.16
C ARG A 39 0.84 -6.64 -1.10
N GLU A 40 1.03 -7.52 -2.09
CA GLU A 40 0.40 -8.85 -2.11
C GLU A 40 0.87 -9.72 -0.94
N ARG A 41 2.17 -9.73 -0.62
CA ARG A 41 2.72 -10.47 0.52
C ARG A 41 2.21 -9.94 1.86
N LEU A 42 2.16 -8.62 2.04
CA LEU A 42 1.60 -8.00 3.25
C LEU A 42 0.13 -8.38 3.43
N ARG A 43 -0.67 -8.28 2.36
CA ARG A 43 -2.08 -8.68 2.40
C ARG A 43 -2.24 -10.15 2.76
N ALA A 44 -1.43 -11.03 2.16
CA ALA A 44 -1.48 -12.45 2.45
C ALA A 44 -1.12 -12.75 3.92
N GLY A 45 -0.10 -12.07 4.47
CA GLY A 45 0.26 -12.18 5.89
C GLY A 45 -0.90 -11.77 6.81
N TYR A 46 -1.45 -10.57 6.62
CA TYR A 46 -2.61 -10.12 7.39
C TYR A 46 -3.80 -11.07 7.31
N LEU A 47 -4.08 -11.64 6.13
CA LEU A 47 -5.18 -12.60 5.97
C LEU A 47 -4.90 -13.94 6.64
N ALA A 48 -3.64 -14.39 6.64
CA ALA A 48 -3.25 -15.64 7.30
C ALA A 48 -3.39 -15.53 8.82
N ASP A 49 -3.05 -14.37 9.39
CA ASP A 49 -3.04 -14.16 10.83
C ASP A 49 -4.36 -13.57 11.38
N ALA A 50 -5.27 -13.12 10.50
CA ALA A 50 -6.51 -12.41 10.87
C ALA A 50 -7.37 -13.10 11.92
N ALA A 51 -7.45 -14.43 11.91
CA ALA A 51 -8.23 -15.18 12.89
C ALA A 51 -7.59 -15.13 14.28
N LEU A 52 -6.27 -15.33 14.35
CA LEU A 52 -5.49 -15.29 15.59
C LEU A 52 -5.46 -13.86 16.14
N ASP A 53 -5.21 -12.86 15.29
CA ASP A 53 -5.21 -11.45 15.66
C ASP A 53 -6.55 -11.03 16.27
N ARG A 54 -7.66 -11.53 15.70
CA ARG A 54 -9.01 -11.28 16.22
C ARG A 54 -9.25 -11.97 17.56
N GLU A 55 -8.82 -13.22 17.70
CA GLU A 55 -8.96 -13.96 18.96
C GLU A 55 -8.22 -13.24 20.09
N MET A 56 -6.98 -12.84 19.86
CA MET A 56 -6.20 -12.05 20.81
C MET A 56 -6.89 -10.72 21.11
N ALA A 57 -7.34 -9.97 20.10
CA ALA A 57 -8.03 -8.70 20.34
C ALA A 57 -9.28 -8.85 21.23
N GLU A 58 -10.08 -9.91 21.04
CA GLU A 58 -11.25 -10.16 21.86
C GLU A 58 -10.89 -10.61 23.29
N GLU A 59 -9.78 -11.32 23.49
CA GLU A 59 -9.27 -11.67 24.83
C GLU A 59 -8.90 -10.43 25.65
N TRP A 60 -8.26 -9.44 25.01
CA TRP A 60 -7.77 -8.24 25.69
C TRP A 60 -8.80 -7.10 25.77
N ARG A 61 -9.85 -7.12 24.94
CA ARG A 61 -10.90 -6.10 24.89
C ARG A 61 -11.47 -5.68 26.25
N PRO A 62 -11.80 -6.59 27.19
CA PRO A 62 -12.40 -6.18 28.47
C PRO A 62 -11.49 -5.26 29.29
N LEU A 63 -10.17 -5.51 29.26
CA LEU A 63 -9.18 -4.70 29.95
C LEU A 63 -9.01 -3.32 29.29
N GLU A 64 -9.07 -3.27 27.96
CA GLU A 64 -9.01 -2.03 27.19
C GLU A 64 -10.23 -1.15 27.46
N GLU A 65 -11.44 -1.72 27.47
CA GLU A 65 -12.70 -1.00 27.76
C GLU A 65 -12.73 -0.41 29.18
N GLU A 66 -12.27 -1.17 30.18
CA GLU A 66 -12.15 -0.69 31.57
C GLU A 66 -11.16 0.48 31.66
N THR A 67 -10.01 0.37 31.00
CA THR A 67 -8.94 1.37 31.02
C THR A 67 -9.35 2.64 30.28
N TRP A 68 -9.99 2.51 29.11
CA TRP A 68 -10.50 3.64 28.32
C TRP A 68 -11.52 4.46 29.11
N THR A 69 -12.50 3.78 29.71
CA THR A 69 -13.55 4.42 30.53
C THR A 69 -12.97 5.18 31.73
N ARG A 70 -11.87 4.67 32.30
CA ARG A 70 -11.27 5.22 33.52
C ARG A 70 -10.30 6.37 33.27
N HIS A 71 -9.64 6.41 32.11
CA HIS A 71 -8.48 7.28 31.90
C HIS A 71 -8.60 8.26 30.74
N VAL A 72 -9.65 8.19 29.92
CA VAL A 72 -9.90 9.21 28.89
C VAL A 72 -10.76 10.33 29.48
N PRO A 73 -10.20 11.53 29.71
CA PRO A 73 -11.02 12.67 30.10
C PRO A 73 -12.00 13.00 28.96
N PRO A 74 -13.23 13.42 29.27
CA PRO A 74 -14.18 13.87 28.26
C PRO A 74 -13.71 15.20 27.70
N TYR A 75 -12.82 15.19 26.70
CA TYR A 75 -12.71 16.35 25.83
C TYR A 75 -13.92 16.34 24.91
N GLU A 76 -14.59 17.49 24.87
CA GLU A 76 -15.89 17.70 24.25
C GLU A 76 -15.95 17.11 22.85
N VAL A 77 -17.02 16.34 22.61
CA VAL A 77 -17.51 16.07 21.26
C VAL A 77 -18.05 17.41 20.75
N GLY A 78 -17.14 18.29 20.34
CA GLY A 78 -17.44 19.58 19.74
C GLY A 78 -18.16 19.32 18.42
N GLU A 79 -19.46 19.62 18.46
CA GLU A 79 -20.36 19.96 17.36
C GLU A 79 -20.08 19.30 16.01
N ALA A 80 -21.03 18.44 15.63
CA ALA A 80 -21.32 18.15 14.24
C ALA A 80 -21.29 19.45 13.42
N GLY A 81 -20.37 19.53 12.46
CA GLY A 81 -20.34 20.61 11.48
C GLY A 81 -21.61 20.56 10.63
N ASP A 82 -22.58 21.40 10.99
CA ASP A 82 -23.49 22.03 10.05
C ASP A 82 -22.84 23.35 9.62
N GLY A 83 -22.57 23.50 8.33
CA GLY A 83 -21.85 24.63 7.73
C GLY A 83 -21.26 24.31 6.37
#